data_AF-A0A4Y3QSE7-F1
#
_entry.id   AF-A0A4Y3QSE7-F1
#
_cell.length_a   1.000
_cell.length_b   1.000
_cell.length_c   1.000
_cell.angle_alpha   90.00
_cell.angle_beta   90.00
_cell.angle_gamma   90.00
#
_symmetry.space_group_name_H-M   'P 1'
#
loop_
_entity.id
_entity.type
_entity.pdbx_description
1 polymer ?
#
loop_
_entity_poly.entity_id
_entity_poly.type
_entity_poly.pdbx_seq_one_letter_code
_entity_poly.pdbx_strand_id
1 'polypeptide(L)'
;MELRIYTKTLSSCPQCDLTCREAAKLEGVDVQVFEGIDLPENAHLLEAFKSRPAPLLSAPIVTVHDDEGNEVDSWAGFIPAKIKALA
;
A
#
# COMPACT_ATOMS: atom_id res chain seq x y z
N MET A 1 -3.65 -0.67 14.79
CA MET A 1 -3.77 -0.12 13.43
C MET A 1 -2.80 -0.87 12.53
N GLU A 2 -3.25 -1.24 11.33
CA GLU A 2 -2.47 -2.00 10.35
C GLU A 2 -2.31 -1.19 9.06
N LEU A 3 -1.11 -1.24 8.47
CA LEU A 3 -0.75 -0.61 7.21
C LEU A 3 -0.36 -1.70 6.22
N ARG A 4 -1.12 -1.87 5.13
CA ARG A 4 -0.80 -2.82 4.05
C ARG A 4 -0.20 -2.09 2.86
N ILE A 5 0.95 -2.54 2.38
CA ILE A 5 1.68 -1.95 1.26
C ILE A 5 1.81 -2.99 0.16
N TYR A 6 1.16 -2.74 -0.98
CA TYR A 6 1.23 -3.61 -2.16
C TYR A 6 2.25 -3.06 -3.14
N THR A 7 3.32 -3.82 -3.40
CA THR A 7 4.45 -3.41 -4.24
C THR A 7 4.50 -4.20 -5.54
N LYS A 8 5.20 -3.66 -6.55
CA LYS A 8 5.44 -4.32 -7.83
C LYS A 8 6.80 -5.01 -7.83
N THR A 9 6.91 -6.13 -8.53
CA THR A 9 8.14 -6.92 -8.64
C THR A 9 8.59 -7.19 -10.08
N LEU A 10 7.71 -7.06 -11.08
CA LEU A 10 8.08 -7.29 -12.49
C LEU A 10 8.83 -6.10 -13.12
N SER A 11 8.85 -4.95 -12.44
CA SER A 11 9.56 -3.75 -12.88
C SER A 11 10.12 -2.99 -11.67
N SER A 12 11.20 -2.23 -11.89
CA SER A 12 11.78 -1.39 -10.84
C SER A 12 10.74 -0.39 -10.31
N CYS A 13 10.57 -0.35 -9.00
CA CYS A 13 9.63 0.54 -8.32
C CYS A 13 10.33 1.30 -7.17
N PRO A 14 11.10 2.37 -7.45
CA PRO A 14 11.76 3.16 -6.39
C PRO A 14 10.77 3.75 -5.37
N GLN A 15 9.53 4.03 -5.80
CA GLN A 15 8.47 4.51 -4.92
C GLN A 15 7.99 3.42 -3.93
N CYS A 16 8.06 2.15 -4.32
CA CYS A 16 7.76 1.02 -3.43
C CYS A 16 8.81 0.95 -2.32
N ASP A 17 10.09 1.01 -2.68
CA ASP A 17 11.21 1.00 -1.73
C ASP A 17 11.14 2.17 -0.73
N LEU A 18 10.86 3.38 -1.25
CA LEU A 18 10.71 4.58 -0.41
C LEU A 18 9.51 4.46 0.54
N THR A 19 8.39 3.93 0.07
CA THR A 19 7.19 3.71 0.91
C THR A 19 7.49 2.73 2.03
N CYS A 20 8.08 1.57 1.72
CA CYS A 20 8.48 0.59 2.73
C CYS A 20 9.48 1.17 3.74
N ARG A 21 10.46 1.95 3.27
CA ARG A 21 11.45 2.60 4.14
C ARG A 21 10.83 3.63 5.08
N GLU A 22 9.87 4.43 4.62
CA GLU A 22 9.18 5.37 5.50
C GLU A 22 8.23 4.65 6.46
N ALA A 23 7.53 3.61 6.01
CA ALA A 23 6.65 2.81 6.85
C ALA A 23 7.41 2.06 7.96
N ALA A 24 8.63 1.59 7.69
CA ALA A 24 9.48 0.94 8.69
C ALA A 24 9.91 1.85 9.86
N LYS A 25 9.64 3.16 9.77
CA LYS A 25 9.91 4.13 10.86
C LYS A 25 8.71 4.35 11.77
N LEU A 26 7.54 3.80 11.44
CA LEU A 26 6.34 3.93 12.25
C LEU A 26 6.46 3.08 13.52
N GLU A 27 6.16 3.66 14.67
CA GLU A 27 6.06 2.94 15.93
C GLU A 27 4.59 2.65 16.23
N GLY A 28 4.27 1.46 16.74
CA GLY A 28 2.89 1.10 17.12
C GLY A 28 1.94 0.81 15.95
N VAL A 29 2.43 0.79 14.71
CA VAL A 29 1.67 0.40 13.51
C VAL A 29 2.15 -0.96 13.01
N ASP A 30 1.24 -1.90 12.81
CA ASP A 30 1.57 -3.19 12.18
C ASP A 30 1.71 -2.98 10.66
N VAL A 31 2.91 -3.15 10.12
CA VAL A 31 3.20 -2.91 8.70
C VAL A 31 3.35 -4.24 7.97
N GLN A 32 2.44 -4.49 7.01
CA GLN A 32 2.43 -5.67 6.17
C GLN A 32 2.78 -5.28 4.72
N VAL A 33 3.76 -5.97 4.14
CA VAL A 33 4.20 -5.75 2.75
C VAL A 33 3.81 -6.94 1.89
N PHE A 34 3.01 -6.67 0.86
CA PHE A 34 2.54 -7.64 -0.12
C PHE A 34 3.25 -7.39 -1.45
N GLU A 35 4.20 -8.25 -1.78
CA GLU A 35 4.99 -8.11 -3.00
C GLU A 35 4.27 -8.70 -4.23
N GLY A 36 4.53 -8.11 -5.39
CA GLY A 36 4.11 -8.66 -6.68
C GLY A 36 2.65 -8.42 -7.04
N ILE A 37 2.11 -7.24 -6.74
CA ILE A 37 0.74 -6.86 -7.17
C ILE A 37 0.57 -6.85 -8.70
N ASP A 38 1.67 -6.75 -9.44
CA ASP A 38 1.74 -6.84 -10.90
C ASP A 38 1.89 -8.26 -11.43
N LEU A 39 2.03 -9.28 -10.57
CA LEU A 39 2.09 -10.67 -10.99
C LEU A 39 0.71 -11.19 -11.46
N PRO A 40 0.66 -12.08 -12.48
CA PRO A 40 -0.61 -12.59 -13.02
C PRO A 40 -1.55 -13.23 -11.97
N GLU A 41 -1.01 -13.93 -10.97
CA GLU A 41 -1.77 -14.51 -9.86
C GLU A 41 -2.53 -13.46 -9.04
N ASN A 42 -1.99 -12.24 -8.98
CA ASN A 42 -2.57 -11.11 -8.26
C ASN A 42 -3.41 -10.19 -9.17
N ALA A 43 -3.65 -10.57 -10.42
CA ALA A 43 -4.43 -9.77 -11.37
C ALA A 43 -5.84 -9.44 -10.82
N HIS A 44 -6.48 -10.38 -10.14
CA HIS A 44 -7.79 -10.18 -9.52
C HIS A 44 -7.76 -9.04 -8.47
N LEU A 45 -6.71 -8.99 -7.65
CA LEU A 45 -6.52 -7.96 -6.63
C LEU A 45 -6.21 -6.61 -7.26
N LEU A 46 -5.35 -6.58 -8.29
CA LEU A 46 -5.05 -5.37 -9.04
C LEU A 46 -6.31 -4.80 -9.73
N GLU A 47 -7.14 -5.65 -10.33
CA GLU A 47 -8.42 -5.23 -10.93
C GLU A 47 -9.41 -4.73 -9.87
N ALA A 48 -9.44 -5.33 -8.68
CA ALA A 48 -10.25 -4.84 -7.57
C ALA A 48 -9.84 -3.41 -7.15
N PHE A 49 -8.55 -3.10 -7.10
CA PHE A 49 -8.06 -1.73 -6.81
C PHE A 49 -8.40 -0.72 -7.91
N LYS A 50 -8.32 -1.12 -9.19
CA LYS A 50 -8.69 -0.27 -10.33
C LYS A 50 -10.19 -0.02 -10.42
N SER A 51 -11.01 -0.94 -9.95
CA SER A 51 -12.47 -0.89 -10.04
C SER A 51 -13.14 -0.07 -8.92
N ARG A 52 -12.36 0.47 -7.99
CA ARG A 52 -12.88 1.31 -6.89
C ARG A 52 -13.47 2.63 -7.42
N PRO A 53 -14.46 3.24 -6.73
CA PRO A 53 -14.98 4.58 -7.08
C PRO A 53 -13.89 5.66 -7.16
N ALA A 54 -12.86 5.54 -6.31
CA ALA A 54 -11.59 6.25 -6.43
C ALA A 54 -10.49 5.23 -6.79
N PRO A 55 -10.20 5.02 -8.09
CA PRO A 55 -9.28 4.00 -8.54
C PRO A 55 -7.85 4.21 -8.03
N LEU A 56 -7.21 3.12 -7.60
CA LEU A 56 -5.79 3.10 -7.22
C LEU A 56 -4.99 2.49 -8.37
N LEU A 57 -4.32 3.35 -9.15
CA LEU A 57 -3.79 2.99 -10.49
C LEU A 57 -2.27 2.80 -10.54
N SER A 58 -1.55 3.18 -9.49
CA SER A 58 -0.09 3.09 -9.41
C SER A 58 0.36 2.35 -8.16
N ALA A 59 1.48 1.64 -8.26
CA ALA A 59 2.15 1.09 -7.10
C ALA A 59 3.14 2.10 -6.52
N PRO A 60 3.43 2.04 -5.21
CA PRO A 60 2.78 1.16 -4.24
C PRO A 60 1.33 1.55 -3.99
N ILE A 61 0.48 0.57 -3.74
CA ILE A 61 -0.87 0.80 -3.21
C ILE A 61 -0.79 0.64 -1.70
N VAL A 62 -1.36 1.57 -0.95
CA VAL A 62 -1.35 1.53 0.50
C VAL A 62 -2.79 1.56 1.02
N THR A 63 -3.11 0.66 1.94
CA THR A 63 -4.38 0.66 2.67
C THR A 63 -4.12 0.69 4.16
N VAL A 64 -4.90 1.49 4.89
CA VAL A 64 -4.83 1.63 6.35
C VAL A 64 -6.07 0.98 6.95
N HIS A 65 -5.88 0.10 7.92
CA HIS A 65 -6.94 -0.59 8.62
C HIS A 65 -6.94 -0.25 10.11
N ASP A 66 -8.13 -0.02 10.67
CA ASP A 66 -8.30 0.12 12.12
C ASP A 66 -8.14 -1.22 12.85
N ASP A 67 -8.27 -1.21 14.19
CA ASP A 67 -8.13 -2.42 15.01
C ASP A 67 -9.26 -3.45 14.81
N GLU A 68 -10.37 -3.04 14.17
CA GLU A 68 -11.48 -3.91 13.78
C GLU A 68 -11.27 -4.51 12.38
N GLY A 69 -10.24 -4.08 11.66
CA GLY A 69 -9.90 -4.52 10.31
C GLY A 69 -10.59 -3.74 9.19
N ASN A 70 -11.34 -2.67 9.50
CA ASN A 70 -12.00 -1.83 8.50
C ASN A 70 -10.97 -0.94 7.80
N GLU A 71 -11.05 -0.82 6.46
CA GLU A 71 -10.23 0.12 5.71
C GLU A 71 -10.68 1.57 6.00
N VAL A 72 -9.80 2.39 6.57
CA VAL A 72 -10.08 3.79 6.96
C VAL A 72 -9.43 4.82 6.03
N ASP A 73 -8.37 4.46 5.32
CA ASP A 73 -7.76 5.28 4.27
C ASP A 73 -7.06 4.39 3.24
N SER A 74 -6.94 4.89 2.01
CA SER A 74 -6.11 4.27 0.98
C SER A 74 -5.59 5.26 -0.05
N TRP A 75 -4.45 4.95 -0.63
CA TRP A 75 -3.85 5.77 -1.70
C TRP A 75 -2.92 4.95 -2.58
N ALA A 76 -2.53 5.56 -3.70
CA ALA A 76 -1.59 5.02 -4.67
C ALA A 76 -0.37 5.94 -4.79
N GLY A 77 0.82 5.34 -4.96
CA GLY A 77 2.10 6.04 -5.03
C GLY A 77 2.71 6.37 -3.66
N PHE A 78 3.96 6.85 -3.70
CA PHE A 78 4.67 7.29 -2.50
C PHE A 78 4.18 8.67 -2.05
N ILE A 79 3.47 8.72 -0.91
CA ILE A 79 2.97 9.95 -0.28
C ILE A 79 3.48 10.04 1.16
N PRO A 80 4.70 10.57 1.39
CA PRO A 80 5.34 10.55 2.72
C PRO A 80 4.56 11.32 3.78
N ALA A 81 3.82 12.37 3.39
CA ALA A 81 3.00 13.14 4.33
C ALA A 81 1.88 12.28 4.96
N LYS A 82 1.25 11.40 4.17
CA LYS A 82 0.24 10.46 4.67
C LYS A 82 0.85 9.41 5.59
N ILE A 83 1.99 8.84 5.21
CA ILE A 83 2.70 7.85 6.03
C ILE A 83 3.08 8.46 7.40
N LYS A 84 3.66 9.67 7.40
CA LYS A 84 4.05 10.36 8.64
C LYS A 84 2.88 10.73 9.55
N ALA A 85 1.67 10.88 9.01
CA ALA A 85 0.48 11.16 9.80
C ALA A 85 -0.01 9.93 10.61
N LEU A 86 0.57 8.75 10.36
CA LEU A 86 0.25 7.50 11.07
C LEU A 86 1.15 7.25 12.30
N ALA A 87 2.18 8.06 12.52
CA ALA A 87 3.06 8.01 13.68
C ALA A 87 2.52 8.89 14.81
#